data_AF-A0A512DDA8-F1
#
_entry.id   AF-A0A512DDA8-F1
#
_cell.length_a   1.000
_cell.length_b   1.000
_cell.length_c   1.000
_cell.angle_alpha   90.00
_cell.angle_beta   90.00
_cell.angle_gamma   90.00
#
_symmetry.space_group_name_H-M   'P 1'
#
loop_
_entity.id
_entity.type
_entity.pdbx_description
1 polymer ?
#
loop_
_entity_poly.entity_id
_entity_poly.type
_entity_poly.pdbx_seq_one_letter_code
_entity_poly.pdbx_strand_id
1 'polypeptide(L)'
;MTRRAGAAPSRTIAAVLGGLLLLLSLGAWALASPAGSTPDEDYHLVSAWCGQGLRDGLCEAGPDESVREVPRALVKSACFGFDSEESARCQAEESGPPGATIVSDRGNFEGDYPPVNYFVSSLFAGPDLERSVVTMRVVHATLLTLVVAAIAVASPAGLRRGLLGGLVVTVVPMGMSLVPSVNPSGWAIVSSGALAVSVLGYLTVPRGPRRLVLGALAAVALLLGAGARADGALYGVVAVGVAVILTWHSGREHLRRLVYPGVLAVVAAISFLSAGQSDAVSATPPGALTWDLLGELAVTVPDLWLGNFGTWGLGWVDTAMPPLVTAASWAVFGAALLAGLAGADRRRGLALAAVASGALLVPTYIQYLSSFPVGFGVHPRYILPLLTLLAVTALVRLDGAAFRVTSGQRWVVVVLLSLANAAALHATIRRYVTGDDVSAADLDAAREWWWSFGPQPQTVWVLGALAFASGLALLSPALTTPAPAAVRPARSGSTDDRPAPGSGAGGHLPEQRDQPEVPAAGGGRPRPDAVTRAGRPTSPVRTRPPSVPPRTPTEP
;
A
#
# COMPACT_ATOMS: atom_id res chain seq x y z
N MET A 1 -10.90 -49.87 1.80
CA MET A 1 -11.41 -48.52 2.11
C MET A 1 -10.61 -47.48 1.33
N THR A 2 -11.20 -46.84 0.33
CA THR A 2 -10.57 -45.70 -0.36
C THR A 2 -10.79 -44.42 0.44
N ARG A 3 -9.72 -43.80 0.94
CA ARG A 3 -9.81 -42.45 1.54
C ARG A 3 -10.26 -41.48 0.45
N ARG A 4 -11.47 -40.93 0.57
CA ARG A 4 -11.85 -39.71 -0.16
C ARG A 4 -10.88 -38.61 0.28
N ALA A 5 -9.91 -38.26 -0.57
CA ALA A 5 -9.14 -37.04 -0.37
C ALA A 5 -10.12 -35.87 -0.31
N GLY A 6 -10.02 -35.03 0.72
CA GLY A 6 -10.90 -33.87 0.86
C GLY A 6 -10.81 -33.00 -0.39
N ALA A 7 -11.96 -32.72 -1.01
CA ALA A 7 -11.99 -31.92 -2.22
C ALA A 7 -11.39 -30.53 -1.91
N ALA A 8 -10.26 -30.21 -2.53
CA ALA A 8 -9.60 -28.93 -2.31
C ALA A 8 -10.59 -27.78 -2.60
N PRO A 9 -10.70 -26.76 -1.73
CA PRO A 9 -11.68 -25.69 -1.90
C PRO A 9 -11.47 -25.01 -3.25
N SER A 10 -12.58 -24.64 -3.90
CA SER A 10 -12.50 -24.00 -5.21
C SER A 10 -11.65 -22.73 -5.14
N ARG A 11 -10.95 -22.39 -6.23
CA ARG A 11 -10.08 -21.20 -6.26
C ARG A 11 -10.83 -19.91 -5.89
N THR A 12 -12.14 -19.86 -6.14
CA THR A 12 -13.02 -18.77 -5.73
C THR A 12 -13.24 -18.76 -4.21
N ILE A 13 -13.56 -19.91 -3.59
CA ILE A 13 -13.72 -20.03 -2.14
C ILE A 13 -12.42 -19.65 -1.41
N ALA A 14 -11.27 -20.15 -1.88
CA ALA A 14 -9.97 -19.80 -1.31
C ALA A 14 -9.64 -18.31 -1.43
N ALA A 15 -10.04 -17.65 -2.53
CA ALA A 15 -9.83 -16.21 -2.71
C ALA A 15 -10.77 -15.37 -1.83
N VAL A 16 -12.05 -15.76 -1.68
CA VAL A 16 -13.00 -15.08 -0.79
C VAL A 16 -12.57 -15.22 0.67
N LEU A 17 -12.27 -16.44 1.12
CA LEU A 17 -11.78 -16.70 2.47
C LEU A 17 -10.46 -15.97 2.74
N GLY A 18 -9.54 -15.97 1.79
CA GLY A 18 -8.27 -15.23 1.91
C GLY A 18 -8.48 -13.72 2.06
N GLY A 19 -9.43 -13.12 1.34
CA GLY A 19 -9.81 -11.71 1.49
C GLY A 19 -10.47 -11.41 2.84
N LEU A 20 -11.39 -12.27 3.29
CA LEU A 20 -12.04 -12.14 4.61
C LEU A 20 -11.03 -12.26 5.77
N LEU A 21 -9.99 -13.08 5.63
CA LEU A 21 -8.93 -13.21 6.62
C LEU A 21 -7.98 -12.00 6.65
N LEU A 22 -7.72 -11.36 5.51
CA LEU A 22 -7.02 -10.06 5.51
C LEU A 22 -7.88 -8.94 6.14
N LEU A 23 -9.19 -8.95 5.90
CA LEU A 23 -10.12 -8.01 6.56
C LEU A 23 -10.18 -8.26 8.08
N LEU A 24 -10.19 -9.52 8.54
CA LEU A 24 -10.10 -9.86 9.97
C LEU A 24 -8.78 -9.38 10.58
N SER A 25 -7.67 -9.44 9.84
CA SER A 25 -6.39 -8.88 10.29
C SER A 25 -6.43 -7.36 10.42
N LEU A 26 -7.03 -6.65 9.45
CA LEU A 26 -7.29 -5.20 9.56
C LEU A 26 -8.23 -4.88 10.74
N GLY A 27 -9.19 -5.75 11.05
CA GLY A 27 -10.04 -5.64 12.24
C GLY A 27 -9.29 -5.84 13.56
N ALA A 28 -8.23 -6.66 13.59
CA ALA A 28 -7.34 -6.74 14.74
C ALA A 28 -6.49 -5.47 14.90
N TRP A 29 -6.00 -4.90 13.78
CA TRP A 29 -5.30 -3.60 13.79
C TRP A 29 -6.21 -2.43 14.19
N ALA A 30 -7.50 -2.45 13.83
CA ALA A 30 -8.49 -1.47 14.29
C ALA A 30 -8.61 -1.41 15.83
N LEU A 31 -8.44 -2.56 16.49
CA LEU A 31 -8.45 -2.72 17.95
C LEU A 31 -7.04 -2.61 18.59
N ALA A 32 -5.97 -2.50 17.81
CA ALA A 32 -4.60 -2.63 18.33
C ALA A 32 -4.07 -1.40 19.08
N SER A 33 -4.85 -0.32 19.16
CA SER A 33 -4.47 0.96 19.76
C SER A 33 -5.72 1.75 20.14
N PRO A 34 -5.67 2.66 21.14
CA PRO A 34 -6.83 3.44 21.61
C PRO A 34 -7.33 4.45 20.57
N ALA A 35 -8.38 5.21 20.90
CA ALA A 35 -8.65 6.48 20.21
C ALA A 35 -7.45 7.44 20.38
N GLY A 36 -7.20 8.33 19.42
CA GLY A 36 -6.09 9.30 19.50
C GLY A 36 -4.68 8.69 19.27
N SER A 37 -4.57 7.45 18.81
CA SER A 37 -3.30 6.73 18.68
C SER A 37 -2.52 7.02 17.41
N THR A 38 -3.22 7.22 16.29
CA THR A 38 -2.60 7.50 15.00
C THR A 38 -2.25 9.00 14.87
N PRO A 39 -1.32 9.38 13.95
CA PRO A 39 -0.87 10.77 13.86
C PRO A 39 -2.04 11.73 13.69
N ASP A 40 -2.05 12.81 14.47
CA ASP A 40 -3.06 13.87 14.40
C ASP A 40 -4.50 13.34 14.60
N GLU A 41 -4.68 12.17 15.25
CA GLU A 41 -5.98 11.51 15.35
C GLU A 41 -6.99 12.30 16.20
N ASP A 42 -6.55 13.10 17.16
CA ASP A 42 -7.41 14.03 17.91
C ASP A 42 -8.07 15.06 16.97
N TYR A 43 -7.30 15.68 16.08
CA TYR A 43 -7.81 16.58 15.03
C TYR A 43 -8.74 15.84 14.05
N HIS A 44 -8.37 14.62 13.65
CA HIS A 44 -9.22 13.82 12.74
C HIS A 44 -10.53 13.34 13.40
N LEU A 45 -10.52 13.07 14.71
CA LEU A 45 -11.71 12.70 15.48
C LEU A 45 -12.65 13.90 15.66
N VAL A 46 -12.14 15.07 16.05
CA VAL A 46 -12.94 16.31 16.11
C VAL A 46 -13.53 16.63 14.73
N SER A 47 -12.73 16.52 13.67
CA SER A 47 -13.19 16.70 12.29
C SER A 47 -14.30 15.71 11.90
N ALA A 48 -14.24 14.46 12.35
CA ALA A 48 -15.29 13.47 12.13
C ALA A 48 -16.56 13.76 12.97
N TRP A 49 -16.44 14.25 14.21
CA TRP A 49 -17.61 14.64 15.01
C TRP A 49 -18.33 15.87 14.44
N CYS A 50 -17.60 16.79 13.81
CA CYS A 50 -18.16 17.95 13.10
C CYS A 50 -18.43 17.70 11.60
N GLY A 51 -18.22 16.49 11.08
CA GLY A 51 -18.21 16.19 9.63
C GLY A 51 -19.57 16.31 8.91
N GLN A 52 -20.67 16.60 9.62
CA GLN A 52 -21.98 16.94 9.04
C GLN A 52 -22.39 18.40 9.30
N GLY A 53 -21.50 19.22 9.84
CA GLY A 53 -21.85 20.48 10.49
C GLY A 53 -22.24 20.29 11.96
N LEU A 54 -22.97 21.27 12.49
CA LEU A 54 -23.37 21.31 13.90
C LEU A 54 -24.38 20.21 14.24
N ARG A 55 -24.19 19.57 15.40
CA ARG A 55 -25.03 18.48 15.95
C ARG A 55 -24.96 18.52 17.49
N ASP A 56 -26.11 18.76 18.14
CA ASP A 56 -26.27 18.82 19.60
C ASP A 56 -25.56 17.65 20.32
N GLY A 57 -24.77 17.94 21.34
CA GLY A 57 -23.99 16.97 22.12
C GLY A 57 -22.82 16.29 21.40
N LEU A 58 -22.54 16.65 20.14
CA LEU A 58 -21.45 16.06 19.34
C LEU A 58 -20.51 17.11 18.72
N CYS A 59 -21.06 18.20 18.20
CA CYS A 59 -20.33 19.34 17.65
C CYS A 59 -21.23 20.59 17.70
N GLU A 60 -20.99 21.45 18.68
CA GLU A 60 -21.77 22.66 18.92
C GLU A 60 -20.98 23.91 18.49
N ALA A 61 -21.69 25.04 18.33
CA ALA A 61 -21.09 26.28 17.87
C ALA A 61 -20.12 26.83 18.93
N GLY A 62 -18.87 27.06 18.55
CA GLY A 62 -17.92 27.79 19.40
C GLY A 62 -18.17 29.31 19.35
N PRO A 63 -17.32 30.09 20.04
CA PRO A 63 -17.36 31.56 19.99
C PRO A 63 -17.33 32.19 18.60
N ASP A 64 -16.72 31.52 17.61
CA ASP A 64 -16.61 31.97 16.22
C ASP A 64 -16.51 30.77 15.23
N GLU A 65 -16.27 31.05 13.95
CA GLU A 65 -16.30 30.04 12.89
C GLU A 65 -15.09 29.09 12.84
N SER A 66 -13.93 29.39 13.45
CA SER A 66 -12.77 28.49 13.47
C SER A 66 -12.67 27.60 14.71
N VAL A 67 -13.61 27.69 15.66
CA VAL A 67 -13.66 26.85 16.87
C VAL A 67 -15.03 26.18 17.09
N ARG A 68 -15.04 24.96 17.63
CA ARG A 68 -16.28 24.23 17.99
C ARG A 68 -16.24 23.74 19.42
N GLU A 69 -17.41 23.66 20.04
CA GLU A 69 -17.55 22.97 21.33
C GLU A 69 -17.84 21.48 21.09
N VAL A 70 -16.98 20.62 21.61
CA VAL A 70 -16.95 19.17 21.31
C VAL A 70 -16.67 18.35 22.57
N PRO A 71 -17.04 17.05 22.62
CA PRO A 71 -16.69 16.18 23.74
C PRO A 71 -15.19 16.19 24.05
N ARG A 72 -14.81 16.52 25.29
CA ARG A 72 -13.42 16.72 25.74
C ARG A 72 -12.53 15.52 25.43
N ALA A 73 -13.06 14.31 25.57
CA ALA A 73 -12.37 13.05 25.31
C ALA A 73 -11.81 12.93 23.87
N LEU A 74 -12.34 13.68 22.89
CA LEU A 74 -11.79 13.72 21.53
C LEU A 74 -10.43 14.44 21.52
N VAL A 75 -10.42 15.68 21.98
CA VAL A 75 -9.25 16.58 22.06
C VAL A 75 -8.19 16.03 23.02
N LYS A 76 -8.62 15.31 24.06
CA LYS A 76 -7.74 14.71 25.08
C LYS A 76 -7.41 13.23 24.86
N SER A 77 -7.80 12.65 23.73
CA SER A 77 -7.52 11.24 23.42
C SER A 77 -6.02 10.91 23.34
N ALA A 78 -5.18 11.81 22.82
CA ALA A 78 -3.76 11.58 22.59
C ALA A 78 -2.85 11.82 23.82
N CYS A 79 -3.32 11.57 25.05
CA CYS A 79 -2.59 11.89 26.30
C CYS A 79 -1.23 11.18 26.47
N PHE A 80 -1.04 10.03 25.82
CA PHE A 80 0.21 9.26 25.77
C PHE A 80 1.13 9.67 24.60
N GLY A 81 0.72 10.62 23.76
CA GLY A 81 1.40 10.93 22.51
C GLY A 81 2.84 11.42 22.73
N PHE A 82 3.79 10.84 22.01
CA PHE A 82 5.24 11.06 22.13
C PHE A 82 5.91 10.47 23.39
N ASP A 83 5.14 9.97 24.37
CA ASP A 83 5.67 9.26 25.54
C ASP A 83 5.45 7.75 25.38
N SER A 84 6.52 7.01 25.06
CA SER A 84 6.46 5.55 24.85
C SER A 84 6.18 4.73 26.10
N GLU A 85 6.43 5.28 27.30
CA GLU A 85 6.27 4.58 28.58
C GLU A 85 4.86 4.78 29.17
N GLU A 86 4.20 5.91 28.94
CA GLU A 86 2.80 6.07 29.38
C GLU A 86 1.82 5.26 28.52
N SER A 87 1.09 4.34 29.17
CA SER A 87 0.05 3.53 28.54
C SER A 87 -1.24 4.35 28.30
N ALA A 88 -2.20 3.78 27.57
CA ALA A 88 -3.45 4.49 27.26
C ALA A 88 -4.42 4.64 28.46
N ARG A 89 -3.99 4.28 29.69
CA ARG A 89 -4.73 4.53 30.94
C ARG A 89 -5.00 6.01 31.19
N CYS A 90 -4.10 6.90 30.75
CA CYS A 90 -4.21 8.36 30.95
C CYS A 90 -5.53 8.95 30.44
N GLN A 91 -6.19 8.30 29.47
CA GLN A 91 -7.46 8.72 28.91
C GLN A 91 -8.58 8.78 29.95
N ALA A 92 -8.53 7.93 30.99
CA ALA A 92 -9.54 7.88 32.04
C ALA A 92 -9.58 9.14 32.92
N GLU A 93 -8.42 9.81 33.09
CA GLU A 93 -8.32 11.04 33.88
C GLU A 93 -8.52 12.28 33.01
N GLU A 94 -7.84 12.33 31.84
CA GLU A 94 -7.85 13.51 30.97
C GLU A 94 -9.18 13.74 30.22
N SER A 95 -10.02 12.70 30.05
CA SER A 95 -11.35 12.85 29.42
C SER A 95 -12.33 13.71 30.23
N GLY A 96 -12.14 13.80 31.55
CA GLY A 96 -13.08 14.48 32.45
C GLY A 96 -14.38 13.68 32.71
N PRO A 97 -15.38 14.29 33.37
CA PRO A 97 -16.63 13.60 33.69
C PRO A 97 -17.47 13.29 32.42
N PRO A 98 -18.37 12.30 32.45
CA PRO A 98 -19.23 11.97 31.31
C PRO A 98 -20.03 13.18 30.82
N GLY A 99 -19.94 13.45 29.52
CA GLY A 99 -20.57 14.63 28.90
C GLY A 99 -19.76 15.93 29.01
N ALA A 100 -18.53 15.91 29.54
CA ALA A 100 -17.65 17.07 29.52
C ALA A 100 -17.33 17.50 28.08
N THR A 101 -17.59 18.77 27.79
CA THR A 101 -17.23 19.46 26.54
C THR A 101 -15.96 20.29 26.69
N ILE A 102 -15.40 20.72 25.57
CA ILE A 102 -14.34 21.71 25.48
C ILE A 102 -14.47 22.47 24.15
N VAL A 103 -14.17 23.78 24.15
CA VAL A 103 -13.99 24.54 22.90
C VAL A 103 -12.62 24.20 22.32
N SER A 104 -12.56 23.87 21.03
CA SER A 104 -11.32 23.53 20.34
C SER A 104 -11.26 24.06 18.90
N ASP A 105 -10.05 24.42 18.51
CA ASP A 105 -9.55 24.80 17.19
C ASP A 105 -9.02 23.60 16.38
N ARG A 106 -8.69 22.47 17.03
CA ARG A 106 -8.12 21.28 16.40
C ARG A 106 -9.19 20.46 15.66
N GLY A 107 -9.70 21.01 14.56
CA GLY A 107 -10.56 20.32 13.61
C GLY A 107 -10.57 21.00 12.24
N ASN A 108 -11.05 20.29 11.23
CA ASN A 108 -11.09 20.76 9.83
C ASN A 108 -12.23 21.76 9.59
N PHE A 109 -12.20 22.88 10.31
CA PHE A 109 -13.22 23.94 10.27
C PHE A 109 -12.95 24.92 9.12
N GLU A 110 -11.68 25.22 8.84
CA GLU A 110 -11.25 26.13 7.77
C GLU A 110 -11.08 25.42 6.40
N GLY A 111 -11.09 24.09 6.37
CA GLY A 111 -11.06 23.31 5.13
C GLY A 111 -9.67 22.91 4.61
N ASP A 112 -8.69 22.74 5.50
CA ASP A 112 -7.35 22.21 5.19
C ASP A 112 -7.40 20.94 4.35
N TYR A 113 -8.26 20.02 4.78
CA TYR A 113 -8.49 18.69 4.22
C TYR A 113 -9.82 18.64 3.44
N PRO A 114 -9.85 17.88 2.31
CA PRO A 114 -11.10 17.52 1.64
C PRO A 114 -12.09 16.79 2.58
N PRO A 115 -13.39 17.11 2.55
CA PRO A 115 -14.32 16.74 3.62
C PRO A 115 -14.88 15.31 3.55
N VAL A 116 -14.61 14.53 2.49
CA VAL A 116 -15.36 13.28 2.23
C VAL A 116 -15.03 12.17 3.24
N ASN A 117 -13.77 12.06 3.66
CA ASN A 117 -13.37 11.10 4.70
C ASN A 117 -14.03 11.41 6.06
N TYR A 118 -14.06 12.69 6.47
CA TYR A 118 -14.73 13.10 7.71
C TYR A 118 -16.24 12.98 7.62
N PHE A 119 -16.85 13.34 6.48
CA PHE A 119 -18.29 13.13 6.27
C PHE A 119 -18.67 11.65 6.38
N VAL A 120 -17.92 10.72 5.78
CA VAL A 120 -18.18 9.28 5.92
C VAL A 120 -17.93 8.78 7.34
N SER A 121 -16.89 9.27 8.01
CA SER A 121 -16.62 8.94 9.43
C SER A 121 -17.74 9.43 10.35
N SER A 122 -18.25 10.63 10.11
CA SER A 122 -19.27 11.31 10.93
C SER A 122 -20.60 10.57 11.05
N LEU A 123 -20.90 9.68 10.11
CA LEU A 123 -22.07 8.78 10.12
C LEU A 123 -22.02 7.76 11.26
N PHE A 124 -20.85 7.57 11.87
CA PHE A 124 -20.59 6.62 12.96
C PHE A 124 -20.13 7.33 14.25
N ALA A 125 -20.15 8.66 14.28
CA ALA A 125 -19.87 9.45 15.48
C ALA A 125 -21.10 9.48 16.41
N GLY A 126 -20.86 9.35 17.72
CA GLY A 126 -21.91 9.36 18.73
C GLY A 126 -21.36 9.66 20.13
N PRO A 127 -22.17 9.50 21.19
CA PRO A 127 -21.78 9.82 22.57
C PRO A 127 -20.81 8.79 23.20
N ASP A 128 -20.69 7.59 22.62
CA ASP A 128 -19.74 6.57 23.05
C ASP A 128 -18.50 6.62 22.14
N LEU A 129 -17.38 7.13 22.67
CA LEU A 129 -16.14 7.32 21.93
C LEU A 129 -15.56 5.99 21.43
N GLU A 130 -15.44 4.98 22.30
CA GLU A 130 -14.83 3.69 21.96
C GLU A 130 -15.56 3.01 20.80
N ARG A 131 -16.90 2.90 20.90
CA ARG A 131 -17.72 2.28 19.85
C ARG A 131 -17.67 3.08 18.57
N SER A 132 -17.72 4.42 18.65
CA SER A 132 -17.67 5.28 17.47
C SER A 132 -16.37 5.08 16.70
N VAL A 133 -15.22 5.15 17.38
CA VAL A 133 -13.88 4.96 16.78
C VAL A 133 -13.74 3.56 16.19
N VAL A 134 -14.02 2.50 16.95
CA VAL A 134 -13.90 1.13 16.44
C VAL A 134 -14.85 0.88 15.26
N THR A 135 -16.04 1.48 15.24
CA THR A 135 -16.96 1.39 14.09
C THR A 135 -16.39 2.09 12.86
N MET A 136 -15.90 3.33 12.96
CA MET A 136 -15.25 4.05 11.85
C MET A 136 -14.08 3.24 11.28
N ARG A 137 -13.20 2.74 12.16
CA ARG A 137 -12.03 1.94 11.82
C ARG A 137 -12.38 0.64 11.06
N VAL A 138 -13.37 -0.10 11.53
CA VAL A 138 -13.88 -1.32 10.85
C VAL A 138 -14.57 -0.99 9.53
N VAL A 139 -15.29 0.13 9.44
CA VAL A 139 -15.92 0.59 8.18
C VAL A 139 -14.85 0.98 7.15
N HIS A 140 -13.79 1.69 7.54
CA HIS A 140 -12.67 2.04 6.65
C HIS A 140 -11.97 0.78 6.12
N ALA A 141 -11.60 -0.15 6.99
CA ALA A 141 -11.02 -1.44 6.61
C ALA A 141 -11.91 -2.19 5.61
N THR A 142 -13.22 -2.22 5.86
CA THR A 142 -14.21 -2.91 5.02
C THR A 142 -14.38 -2.23 3.66
N LEU A 143 -14.58 -0.91 3.63
CA LEU A 143 -14.76 -0.10 2.43
C LEU A 143 -13.57 -0.24 1.47
N LEU A 144 -12.37 -0.04 1.99
CA LEU A 144 -11.13 -0.11 1.19
C LEU A 144 -10.88 -1.54 0.68
N THR A 145 -11.13 -2.57 1.52
CA THR A 145 -11.03 -3.98 1.10
C THR A 145 -12.05 -4.32 0.01
N LEU A 146 -13.30 -3.86 0.13
CA LEU A 146 -14.35 -4.10 -0.87
C LEU A 146 -14.04 -3.42 -2.21
N VAL A 147 -13.50 -2.20 -2.21
CA VAL A 147 -13.08 -1.52 -3.44
C VAL A 147 -11.91 -2.26 -4.11
N VAL A 148 -10.88 -2.67 -3.35
CA VAL A 148 -9.76 -3.48 -3.89
C VAL A 148 -10.26 -4.82 -4.42
N ALA A 149 -11.20 -5.49 -3.73
CA ALA A 149 -11.80 -6.74 -4.17
C ALA A 149 -12.61 -6.58 -5.46
N ALA A 150 -13.44 -5.52 -5.55
CA ALA A 150 -14.22 -5.21 -6.75
C ALA A 150 -13.31 -4.95 -7.96
N ILE A 151 -12.23 -4.16 -7.78
CA ILE A 151 -11.24 -3.90 -8.84
C ILE A 151 -10.49 -5.18 -9.20
N ALA A 152 -10.12 -6.02 -8.24
CA ALA A 152 -9.44 -7.29 -8.49
C ALA A 152 -10.30 -8.30 -9.27
N VAL A 153 -11.60 -8.40 -8.95
CA VAL A 153 -12.57 -9.22 -9.69
C VAL A 153 -12.78 -8.66 -11.10
N ALA A 154 -12.98 -7.34 -11.21
CA ALA A 154 -13.13 -6.65 -12.49
C ALA A 154 -11.84 -6.66 -13.34
N SER A 155 -10.66 -6.84 -12.75
CA SER A 155 -9.38 -6.78 -13.47
C SER A 155 -8.95 -8.10 -14.14
N PRO A 156 -8.30 -8.04 -15.32
CA PRO A 156 -7.62 -9.18 -15.93
C PRO A 156 -6.41 -9.60 -15.07
N ALA A 157 -5.87 -10.81 -15.27
CA ALA A 157 -4.88 -11.38 -14.35
C ALA A 157 -3.58 -10.56 -14.23
N GLY A 158 -3.12 -9.93 -15.31
CA GLY A 158 -1.93 -9.06 -15.31
C GLY A 158 -2.13 -7.78 -14.50
N LEU A 159 -3.35 -7.25 -14.43
CA LEU A 159 -3.70 -6.09 -13.61
C LEU A 159 -4.02 -6.48 -12.16
N ARG A 160 -4.83 -7.53 -11.94
CA ARG A 160 -5.17 -8.03 -10.59
C ARG A 160 -3.91 -8.39 -9.79
N ARG A 161 -2.95 -9.09 -10.40
CA ARG A 161 -1.70 -9.47 -9.71
C ARG A 161 -0.83 -8.26 -9.39
N GLY A 162 -0.84 -7.23 -10.23
CA GLY A 162 -0.16 -5.97 -9.97
C GLY A 162 -0.76 -5.23 -8.78
N LEU A 163 -2.09 -5.08 -8.74
CA LEU A 163 -2.81 -4.44 -7.62
C LEU A 163 -2.55 -5.15 -6.29
N LEU A 164 -2.90 -6.44 -6.22
CA LEU A 164 -2.81 -7.20 -4.97
C LEU A 164 -1.37 -7.41 -4.52
N GLY A 165 -0.45 -7.62 -5.46
CA GLY A 165 0.98 -7.73 -5.16
C GLY A 165 1.54 -6.40 -4.64
N GLY A 166 1.23 -5.29 -5.31
CA GLY A 166 1.75 -3.98 -4.96
C GLY A 166 1.31 -3.52 -3.56
N LEU A 167 0.02 -3.69 -3.24
CA LEU A 167 -0.52 -3.42 -1.90
C LEU A 167 0.13 -4.31 -0.83
N VAL A 168 0.21 -5.62 -1.06
CA VAL A 168 0.76 -6.57 -0.07
C VAL A 168 2.23 -6.30 0.26
N VAL A 169 3.04 -5.80 -0.69
CA VAL A 169 4.46 -5.50 -0.44
C VAL A 169 4.72 -4.09 0.11
N THR A 170 3.70 -3.26 0.30
CA THR A 170 3.81 -1.93 0.95
C THR A 170 2.99 -1.78 2.23
N VAL A 171 2.06 -2.68 2.52
CA VAL A 171 1.13 -2.50 3.65
C VAL A 171 1.79 -2.69 5.03
N VAL A 172 2.88 -3.45 5.18
CA VAL A 172 3.47 -3.73 6.51
C VAL A 172 4.66 -2.81 6.82
N PRO A 173 4.73 -2.15 8.00
CA PRO A 173 3.69 -2.03 9.03
C PRO A 173 2.74 -0.84 8.82
N MET A 174 3.21 0.26 8.19
CA MET A 174 2.53 1.57 8.19
C MET A 174 1.16 1.56 7.48
N GLY A 175 0.97 0.72 6.47
CA GLY A 175 -0.34 0.54 5.84
C GLY A 175 -1.32 -0.25 6.71
N MET A 176 -0.86 -1.22 7.51
CA MET A 176 -1.70 -2.04 8.37
C MET A 176 -2.25 -1.24 9.56
N SER A 177 -1.51 -0.24 10.05
CA SER A 177 -2.01 0.70 11.06
C SER A 177 -2.91 1.79 10.47
N LEU A 178 -2.59 2.34 9.28
CA LEU A 178 -3.34 3.46 8.71
C LEU A 178 -4.61 3.07 7.93
N VAL A 179 -4.62 1.96 7.18
CA VAL A 179 -5.81 1.51 6.42
C VAL A 179 -7.06 1.29 7.29
N PRO A 180 -6.97 0.73 8.52
CA PRO A 180 -8.09 0.63 9.44
C PRO A 180 -8.18 1.79 10.43
N SER A 181 -7.47 2.91 10.24
CA SER A 181 -7.53 4.07 11.15
C SER A 181 -8.62 5.08 10.74
N VAL A 182 -8.89 6.08 11.59
CA VAL A 182 -9.69 7.26 11.19
C VAL A 182 -8.85 8.29 10.41
N ASN A 183 -7.52 8.20 10.44
CA ASN A 183 -6.65 9.11 9.70
C ASN A 183 -6.85 8.95 8.18
N PRO A 184 -7.11 10.03 7.42
CA PRO A 184 -7.43 9.97 5.99
C PRO A 184 -6.29 9.39 5.12
N SER A 185 -5.06 9.30 5.62
CA SER A 185 -3.93 8.69 4.92
C SER A 185 -4.21 7.23 4.51
N GLY A 186 -4.99 6.47 5.30
CA GLY A 186 -5.37 5.10 4.97
C GLY A 186 -6.14 4.99 3.64
N TRP A 187 -7.00 5.96 3.34
CA TRP A 187 -7.73 6.03 2.07
C TRP A 187 -6.78 6.39 0.91
N ALA A 188 -5.88 7.37 1.12
CA ALA A 188 -4.92 7.82 0.12
C ALA A 188 -3.90 6.72 -0.30
N ILE A 189 -3.48 5.86 0.65
CA ILE A 189 -2.59 4.73 0.38
C ILE A 189 -3.22 3.71 -0.57
N VAL A 190 -4.50 3.38 -0.36
CA VAL A 190 -5.21 2.38 -1.18
C VAL A 190 -5.66 2.97 -2.51
N SER A 191 -6.08 4.23 -2.52
CA SER A 191 -6.65 4.89 -3.70
C SER A 191 -5.67 5.01 -4.87
N SER A 192 -4.38 5.27 -4.63
CA SER A 192 -3.38 5.49 -5.69
C SER A 192 -3.24 4.27 -6.61
N GLY A 193 -3.02 3.09 -6.02
CA GLY A 193 -2.91 1.82 -6.74
C GLY A 193 -4.26 1.36 -7.32
N ALA A 194 -5.35 1.56 -6.58
CA ALA A 194 -6.71 1.25 -7.02
C ALA A 194 -7.11 2.04 -8.28
N LEU A 195 -6.84 3.35 -8.30
CA LEU A 195 -7.13 4.24 -9.41
C LEU A 195 -6.30 3.89 -10.64
N ALA A 196 -4.97 3.75 -10.49
CA ALA A 196 -4.08 3.41 -11.60
C ALA A 196 -4.52 2.11 -12.30
N VAL A 197 -4.85 1.07 -11.52
CA VAL A 197 -5.32 -0.21 -12.05
C VAL A 197 -6.71 -0.12 -12.68
N SER A 198 -7.61 0.68 -12.11
CA SER A 198 -8.94 0.91 -12.67
C SER A 198 -8.90 1.67 -14.01
N VAL A 199 -8.04 2.69 -14.13
CA VAL A 199 -7.82 3.45 -15.37
C VAL A 199 -7.12 2.58 -16.43
N LEU A 200 -6.07 1.82 -16.05
CA LEU A 200 -5.46 0.82 -16.93
C LEU A 200 -6.50 -0.19 -17.43
N GLY A 201 -7.37 -0.66 -16.54
CA GLY A 201 -8.47 -1.56 -16.87
C GLY A 201 -9.47 -0.95 -17.86
N TYR A 202 -9.91 0.29 -17.61
CA TYR A 202 -10.80 1.04 -18.51
C TYR A 202 -10.22 1.23 -19.92
N LEU A 203 -8.91 1.53 -20.01
CA LEU A 203 -8.24 1.76 -21.30
C LEU A 203 -8.00 0.47 -22.10
N THR A 204 -7.61 -0.63 -21.41
CA THR A 204 -7.15 -1.88 -22.05
C THR A 204 -8.22 -2.96 -22.24
N VAL A 205 -9.24 -3.03 -21.38
CA VAL A 205 -10.29 -4.06 -21.49
C VAL A 205 -11.19 -3.79 -22.71
N PRO A 206 -11.63 -4.81 -23.47
CA PRO A 206 -12.58 -4.66 -24.57
C PRO A 206 -13.89 -3.96 -24.17
N ARG A 207 -14.63 -3.43 -25.15
CA ARG A 207 -15.93 -2.77 -24.90
C ARG A 207 -16.91 -3.78 -24.31
N GLY A 208 -17.55 -3.44 -23.18
CA GLY A 208 -18.47 -4.29 -22.44
C GLY A 208 -18.65 -3.82 -20.98
N PRO A 209 -19.54 -4.47 -20.20
CA PRO A 209 -19.91 -4.01 -18.86
C PRO A 209 -18.70 -3.99 -17.90
N ARG A 210 -17.79 -4.96 -18.01
CA ARG A 210 -16.53 -5.03 -17.26
C ARG A 210 -15.70 -3.74 -17.34
N ARG A 211 -15.69 -3.09 -18.50
CA ARG A 211 -14.95 -1.83 -18.74
C ARG A 211 -15.67 -0.63 -18.13
N LEU A 212 -17.01 -0.64 -18.10
CA LEU A 212 -17.80 0.38 -17.42
C LEU A 212 -17.64 0.29 -15.90
N VAL A 213 -17.63 -0.93 -15.34
CA VAL A 213 -17.33 -1.19 -13.92
C VAL A 213 -15.94 -0.67 -13.54
N LEU A 214 -14.91 -0.95 -14.34
CA LEU A 214 -13.56 -0.39 -14.13
C LEU A 214 -13.52 1.14 -14.27
N GLY A 215 -14.34 1.71 -15.16
CA GLY A 215 -14.52 3.17 -15.24
C GLY A 215 -15.12 3.77 -13.97
N ALA A 216 -16.22 3.19 -13.46
CA ALA A 216 -16.87 3.63 -12.24
C ALA A 216 -15.97 3.45 -11.01
N LEU A 217 -15.25 2.33 -10.90
CA LEU A 217 -14.27 2.09 -9.84
C LEU A 217 -13.08 3.05 -9.90
N ALA A 218 -12.72 3.59 -11.08
CA ALA A 218 -11.75 4.69 -11.17
C ALA A 218 -12.30 5.99 -10.56
N ALA A 219 -13.58 6.33 -10.79
CA ALA A 219 -14.20 7.49 -10.15
C ALA A 219 -14.31 7.31 -8.62
N VAL A 220 -14.67 6.11 -8.14
CA VAL A 220 -14.68 5.78 -6.71
C VAL A 220 -13.28 5.86 -6.10
N ALA A 221 -12.26 5.29 -6.75
CA ALA A 221 -10.89 5.37 -6.26
C ALA A 221 -10.37 6.82 -6.23
N LEU A 222 -10.69 7.65 -7.23
CA LEU A 222 -10.37 9.08 -7.19
C LEU A 222 -11.10 9.79 -6.04
N LEU A 223 -12.39 9.54 -5.83
CA LEU A 223 -13.17 10.13 -4.74
C LEU A 223 -12.61 9.75 -3.36
N LEU A 224 -12.12 8.52 -3.18
CA LEU A 224 -11.45 8.10 -1.94
C LEU A 224 -10.10 8.80 -1.74
N GLY A 225 -9.31 9.03 -2.79
CA GLY A 225 -8.01 9.71 -2.69
C GLY A 225 -8.16 11.22 -2.48
N ALA A 226 -8.81 11.88 -3.44
CA ALA A 226 -9.01 13.32 -3.45
C ALA A 226 -10.03 13.81 -2.41
N GLY A 227 -10.89 12.93 -1.91
CA GLY A 227 -11.82 13.22 -0.81
C GLY A 227 -11.26 12.96 0.60
N ALA A 228 -10.01 12.51 0.71
CA ALA A 228 -9.35 12.26 1.99
C ALA A 228 -8.21 13.25 2.28
N ARG A 229 -7.36 13.56 1.29
CA ARG A 229 -6.23 14.49 1.42
C ARG A 229 -5.96 15.24 0.12
N ALA A 230 -5.43 16.46 0.22
CA ALA A 230 -4.99 17.23 -0.96
C ALA A 230 -3.92 16.47 -1.76
N ASP A 231 -2.90 15.94 -1.08
CA ASP A 231 -1.85 15.11 -1.70
C ASP A 231 -2.40 13.84 -2.36
N GLY A 232 -3.45 13.23 -1.78
CA GLY A 232 -4.22 12.13 -2.37
C GLY A 232 -4.84 12.47 -3.74
N ALA A 233 -5.23 13.73 -3.96
CA ALA A 233 -5.68 14.21 -5.27
C ALA A 233 -4.50 14.33 -6.26
N LEU A 234 -3.35 14.87 -5.83
CA LEU A 234 -2.13 14.92 -6.64
C LEU A 234 -1.64 13.52 -7.05
N TYR A 235 -1.65 12.55 -6.13
CA TYR A 235 -1.36 11.15 -6.45
C TYR A 235 -2.38 10.54 -7.42
N GLY A 236 -3.60 11.08 -7.45
CA GLY A 236 -4.60 10.79 -8.47
C GLY A 236 -4.17 11.19 -9.89
N VAL A 237 -3.60 12.39 -10.04
CA VAL A 237 -3.02 12.85 -11.31
C VAL A 237 -1.87 11.94 -11.76
N VAL A 238 -0.96 11.58 -10.83
CA VAL A 238 0.17 10.66 -11.12
C VAL A 238 -0.33 9.27 -11.52
N ALA A 239 -1.32 8.71 -10.82
CA ALA A 239 -1.92 7.42 -11.12
C ALA A 239 -2.58 7.37 -12.50
N VAL A 240 -3.25 8.45 -12.92
CA VAL A 240 -3.76 8.59 -14.29
C VAL A 240 -2.61 8.69 -15.29
N GLY A 241 -1.61 9.53 -15.03
CA GLY A 241 -0.45 9.71 -15.91
C GLY A 241 0.30 8.40 -16.19
N VAL A 242 0.54 7.59 -15.15
CA VAL A 242 1.09 6.23 -15.26
C VAL A 242 0.26 5.35 -16.21
N ALA A 243 -1.07 5.35 -16.04
CA ALA A 243 -1.95 4.54 -16.86
C ALA A 243 -1.94 4.98 -18.34
N VAL A 244 -1.82 6.28 -18.60
CA VAL A 244 -1.65 6.84 -19.96
C VAL A 244 -0.30 6.43 -20.55
N ILE A 245 0.82 6.63 -19.83
CA ILE A 245 2.17 6.29 -20.30
C ILE A 245 2.27 4.81 -20.71
N LEU A 246 1.76 3.91 -19.87
CA LEU A 246 1.79 2.46 -20.14
C LEU A 246 0.97 2.09 -21.39
N THR A 247 -0.19 2.73 -21.61
CA THR A 247 -1.14 2.36 -22.68
C THR A 247 -1.01 3.17 -23.97
N TRP A 248 -0.21 4.24 -23.97
CA TRP A 248 -0.15 5.27 -25.02
C TRP A 248 -0.08 4.74 -26.46
N HIS A 249 -0.94 5.21 -27.36
CA HIS A 249 -0.68 5.16 -28.80
C HIS A 249 -1.47 6.22 -29.59
N SER A 250 -0.94 6.65 -30.73
CA SER A 250 -1.50 7.68 -31.62
C SER A 250 -2.79 7.26 -32.37
N GLY A 251 -3.48 6.22 -31.94
CA GLY A 251 -4.72 5.74 -32.57
C GLY A 251 -5.92 6.60 -32.18
N ARG A 252 -6.72 7.06 -33.15
CA ARG A 252 -7.93 7.89 -32.92
C ARG A 252 -8.89 7.32 -31.87
N GLU A 253 -9.08 5.99 -31.83
CA GLU A 253 -9.89 5.31 -30.82
C GLU A 253 -9.31 5.41 -29.40
N HIS A 254 -7.98 5.36 -29.25
CA HIS A 254 -7.32 5.51 -27.95
C HIS A 254 -7.38 6.96 -27.48
N LEU A 255 -7.08 7.92 -28.34
CA LEU A 255 -7.21 9.34 -28.03
C LEU A 255 -8.64 9.72 -27.59
N ARG A 256 -9.67 9.10 -28.19
CA ARG A 256 -11.07 9.22 -27.73
C ARG A 256 -11.32 8.59 -26.35
N ARG A 257 -10.64 7.49 -26.00
CA ARG A 257 -10.73 6.89 -24.65
C ARG A 257 -10.01 7.70 -23.59
N LEU A 258 -8.96 8.44 -23.95
CA LEU A 258 -8.21 9.32 -23.03
C LEU A 258 -9.06 10.49 -22.49
N VAL A 259 -10.20 10.82 -23.11
CA VAL A 259 -11.12 11.86 -22.61
C VAL A 259 -11.58 11.57 -21.17
N TYR A 260 -11.96 10.34 -20.83
CA TYR A 260 -12.45 10.02 -19.49
C TYR A 260 -11.35 10.10 -18.40
N PRO A 261 -10.16 9.46 -18.57
CA PRO A 261 -9.03 9.70 -17.69
C PRO A 261 -8.58 11.17 -17.66
N GLY A 262 -8.68 11.91 -18.76
CA GLY A 262 -8.43 13.35 -18.81
C GLY A 262 -9.36 14.13 -17.88
N VAL A 263 -10.66 13.83 -17.88
CA VAL A 263 -11.62 14.40 -16.91
C VAL A 263 -11.26 14.00 -15.48
N LEU A 264 -10.90 12.74 -15.22
CA LEU A 264 -10.45 12.32 -13.88
C LEU A 264 -9.19 13.09 -13.43
N ALA A 265 -8.22 13.31 -14.31
CA ALA A 265 -7.01 14.07 -14.00
C ALA A 265 -7.30 15.57 -13.78
N VAL A 266 -8.24 16.16 -14.52
CA VAL A 266 -8.68 17.55 -14.31
C VAL A 266 -9.42 17.70 -12.98
N VAL A 267 -10.33 16.77 -12.64
CA VAL A 267 -10.99 16.74 -11.32
C VAL A 267 -9.95 16.61 -10.21
N ALA A 268 -8.99 15.68 -10.35
CA ALA A 268 -7.91 15.49 -9.39
C ALA A 268 -7.03 16.75 -9.22
N ALA A 269 -6.69 17.43 -10.31
CA ALA A 269 -5.92 18.68 -10.26
C ALA A 269 -6.71 19.83 -9.62
N ILE A 270 -8.01 19.96 -9.91
CA ILE A 270 -8.87 20.97 -9.27
C ILE A 270 -8.97 20.70 -7.77
N SER A 271 -9.24 19.45 -7.35
CA SER A 271 -9.32 19.08 -5.93
C SER A 271 -8.01 19.25 -5.16
N PHE A 272 -6.84 19.16 -5.83
CA PHE A 272 -5.55 19.50 -5.22
C PHE A 272 -5.38 21.02 -5.04
N LEU A 273 -5.80 21.82 -6.03
CA LEU A 273 -5.70 23.28 -6.03
C LEU A 273 -6.84 23.99 -5.26
N SER A 274 -7.68 23.25 -4.55
CA SER A 274 -8.87 23.77 -3.84
C SER A 274 -8.98 23.31 -2.39
N ALA A 275 -7.87 22.88 -1.76
CA ALA A 275 -7.83 22.36 -0.40
C ALA A 275 -6.69 23.05 0.35
N GLY A 276 -6.96 23.62 1.54
CA GLY A 276 -6.05 24.57 2.22
C GLY A 276 -4.63 24.05 2.46
N GLN A 277 -4.45 22.72 2.53
CA GLN A 277 -3.14 22.08 2.58
C GLN A 277 -2.18 22.39 1.41
N SER A 278 -2.66 22.87 0.24
CA SER A 278 -1.75 23.35 -0.81
C SER A 278 -1.00 24.63 -0.41
N ASP A 279 -1.63 25.46 0.41
CA ASP A 279 -1.24 26.85 0.60
C ASP A 279 -0.30 27.01 1.80
N ALA A 280 -0.48 26.18 2.84
CA ALA A 280 0.37 26.12 4.02
C ALA A 280 1.87 25.89 3.70
N VAL A 281 2.17 25.16 2.61
CA VAL A 281 3.56 24.91 2.16
C VAL A 281 4.22 26.18 1.58
N SER A 282 3.44 27.21 1.23
CA SER A 282 3.91 28.46 0.61
C SER A 282 4.14 29.61 1.61
N ALA A 283 3.86 29.41 2.89
CA ALA A 283 3.88 30.48 3.91
C ALA A 283 5.30 30.96 4.29
N THR A 284 6.31 30.10 4.16
CA THR A 284 7.71 30.39 4.52
C THR A 284 8.55 30.64 3.26
N PRO A 285 9.30 31.75 3.14
CA PRO A 285 10.27 31.92 2.08
C PRO A 285 11.40 30.88 2.20
N PRO A 286 11.69 30.08 1.16
CA PRO A 286 12.73 29.07 1.24
C PRO A 286 14.13 29.66 1.45
N GLY A 287 14.98 28.93 2.18
CA GLY A 287 16.41 29.19 2.24
C GLY A 287 17.10 29.09 0.87
N ALA A 288 18.37 29.51 0.78
CA ALA A 288 19.13 29.39 -0.46
C ALA A 288 19.43 27.92 -0.81
N LEU A 289 19.27 27.54 -2.09
CA LEU A 289 19.71 26.24 -2.62
C LEU A 289 21.25 26.15 -2.60
N THR A 290 21.80 25.54 -1.55
CA THR A 290 23.23 25.21 -1.46
C THR A 290 23.50 23.78 -1.91
N TRP A 291 24.75 23.50 -2.32
CA TRP A 291 25.18 22.13 -2.63
C TRP A 291 25.14 21.22 -1.40
N ASP A 292 25.40 21.77 -0.21
CA ASP A 292 25.34 21.03 1.06
C ASP A 292 23.90 20.59 1.37
N LEU A 293 22.91 21.49 1.24
CA LEU A 293 21.49 21.18 1.42
C LEU A 293 21.00 20.15 0.39
N LEU A 294 21.44 20.27 -0.87
CA LEU A 294 21.13 19.26 -1.90
C LEU A 294 21.76 17.90 -1.59
N GLY A 295 22.97 17.88 -1.03
CA GLY A 295 23.64 16.66 -0.56
C GLY A 295 22.93 16.02 0.64
N GLU A 296 22.53 16.83 1.62
CA GLU A 296 21.76 16.40 2.78
C GLU A 296 20.40 15.81 2.38
N LEU A 297 19.61 16.53 1.56
CA LEU A 297 18.31 16.06 1.08
C LEU A 297 18.42 14.77 0.25
N ALA A 298 19.49 14.60 -0.53
CA ALA A 298 19.72 13.38 -1.30
C ALA A 298 20.01 12.13 -0.43
N VAL A 299 20.51 12.31 0.80
CA VAL A 299 20.83 11.22 1.74
C VAL A 299 19.71 11.00 2.77
N THR A 300 18.99 12.05 3.17
CA THR A 300 17.96 12.00 4.22
C THR A 300 16.56 11.63 3.69
N VAL A 301 16.14 12.12 2.51
CA VAL A 301 14.82 11.80 1.93
C VAL A 301 14.59 10.29 1.71
N PRO A 302 15.59 9.46 1.36
CA PRO A 302 15.43 8.00 1.36
C PRO A 302 14.98 7.38 2.69
N ASP A 303 15.23 8.00 3.86
CA ASP A 303 14.74 7.47 5.13
C ASP A 303 13.22 7.68 5.30
N LEU A 304 12.62 8.69 4.66
CA LEU A 304 11.16 8.80 4.55
C LEU A 304 10.55 7.61 3.79
N TRP A 305 11.33 6.92 2.95
CA TRP A 305 10.89 5.68 2.32
C TRP A 305 11.02 4.49 3.28
N LEU A 306 12.13 4.40 4.02
CA LEU A 306 12.39 3.33 5.00
C LEU A 306 11.46 3.39 6.23
N GLY A 307 11.05 4.59 6.65
CA GLY A 307 10.16 4.80 7.79
C GLY A 307 8.81 4.10 7.61
N ASN A 308 8.32 4.00 6.38
CA ASN A 308 7.10 3.25 6.04
C ASN A 308 7.21 1.74 6.29
N PHE A 309 8.42 1.21 6.36
CA PHE A 309 8.72 -0.20 6.63
C PHE A 309 9.16 -0.45 8.09
N GLY A 310 9.33 0.60 8.89
CA GLY A 310 9.62 0.51 10.32
C GLY A 310 10.99 1.03 10.79
N THR A 311 11.72 1.89 10.04
CA THR A 311 12.80 2.67 10.68
C THR A 311 12.26 3.76 11.60
N TRP A 312 10.99 4.15 11.44
CA TRP A 312 10.28 5.14 12.26
C TRP A 312 9.18 4.44 13.06
N GLY A 313 8.81 5.01 14.20
CA GLY A 313 7.67 4.52 14.98
C GLY A 313 6.33 4.71 14.26
N LEU A 314 5.36 3.88 14.63
CA LEU A 314 3.95 4.13 14.32
C LEU A 314 3.36 5.15 15.33
N GLY A 315 2.07 5.45 15.21
CA GLY A 315 1.38 6.36 16.12
C GLY A 315 1.96 7.77 16.08
N TRP A 316 2.29 8.34 17.24
CA TRP A 316 2.96 9.64 17.36
C TRP A 316 4.49 9.55 17.15
N VAL A 317 4.93 8.63 16.28
CA VAL A 317 6.34 8.22 16.06
C VAL A 317 6.99 7.55 17.28
N ASP A 318 6.22 7.38 18.37
CA ASP A 318 6.56 6.76 19.65
C ASP A 318 6.54 5.22 19.63
N THR A 319 5.76 4.62 18.71
CA THR A 319 5.49 3.18 18.69
C THR A 319 6.61 2.45 17.95
N ALA A 320 7.74 2.23 18.61
CA ALA A 320 8.97 1.72 18.01
C ALA A 320 8.81 0.32 17.40
N MET A 321 9.25 0.13 16.16
CA MET A 321 9.13 -1.14 15.44
C MET A 321 10.34 -2.06 15.66
N PRO A 322 10.15 -3.35 16.01
CA PRO A 322 11.26 -4.31 16.09
C PRO A 322 12.02 -4.41 14.75
N PRO A 323 13.37 -4.42 14.73
CA PRO A 323 14.16 -4.39 13.48
C PRO A 323 13.85 -5.51 12.46
N LEU A 324 13.25 -6.62 12.92
CA LEU A 324 12.70 -7.68 12.08
C LEU A 324 11.64 -7.15 11.08
N VAL A 325 10.78 -6.23 11.51
CA VAL A 325 9.70 -5.64 10.71
C VAL A 325 10.30 -4.92 9.50
N THR A 326 11.29 -4.05 9.75
CA THR A 326 12.03 -3.29 8.75
C THR A 326 12.79 -4.20 7.79
N ALA A 327 13.60 -5.12 8.33
CA ALA A 327 14.41 -6.02 7.53
C ALA A 327 13.57 -6.92 6.62
N ALA A 328 12.46 -7.46 7.11
CA ALA A 328 11.57 -8.32 6.34
C ALA A 328 10.76 -7.55 5.29
N SER A 329 10.13 -6.43 5.68
CA SER A 329 9.21 -5.68 4.81
C SER A 329 9.97 -4.96 3.69
N TRP A 330 11.09 -4.30 4.01
CA TRP A 330 11.94 -3.64 3.00
C TRP A 330 12.56 -4.65 2.02
N ALA A 331 13.03 -5.80 2.50
CA ALA A 331 13.57 -6.85 1.62
C ALA A 331 12.51 -7.39 0.64
N VAL A 332 11.26 -7.57 1.09
CA VAL A 332 10.15 -7.98 0.23
C VAL A 332 9.77 -6.90 -0.78
N PHE A 333 9.69 -5.63 -0.36
CA PHE A 333 9.45 -4.49 -1.26
C PHE A 333 10.53 -4.35 -2.33
N GLY A 334 11.81 -4.32 -1.94
CA GLY A 334 12.95 -4.22 -2.86
C GLY A 334 13.02 -5.41 -3.83
N ALA A 335 12.81 -6.63 -3.35
CA ALA A 335 12.74 -7.82 -4.19
C ALA A 335 11.56 -7.76 -5.18
N ALA A 336 10.41 -7.21 -4.79
CA ALA A 336 9.26 -7.02 -5.67
C ALA A 336 9.50 -5.95 -6.75
N LEU A 337 10.18 -4.84 -6.42
CA LEU A 337 10.60 -3.84 -7.42
C LEU A 337 11.59 -4.43 -8.43
N LEU A 338 12.62 -5.16 -7.97
CA LEU A 338 13.62 -5.80 -8.83
C LEU A 338 13.01 -6.90 -9.72
N ALA A 339 12.18 -7.79 -9.15
CA ALA A 339 11.43 -8.80 -9.91
C ALA A 339 10.39 -8.15 -10.84
N GLY A 340 9.90 -6.97 -10.50
CA GLY A 340 9.13 -6.11 -11.37
C GLY A 340 9.95 -5.65 -12.57
N LEU A 341 11.09 -5.00 -12.36
CA LEU A 341 11.96 -4.41 -13.40
C LEU A 341 12.43 -5.42 -14.46
N ALA A 342 12.54 -6.71 -14.11
CA ALA A 342 12.81 -7.78 -15.06
C ALA A 342 11.81 -7.76 -16.26
N GLY A 343 12.34 -7.53 -17.46
CA GLY A 343 11.56 -7.44 -18.69
C GLY A 343 10.66 -6.19 -18.78
N ALA A 344 11.02 -5.08 -18.13
CA ALA A 344 10.36 -3.79 -18.38
C ALA A 344 10.66 -3.27 -19.79
N ASP A 345 9.64 -2.79 -20.50
CA ASP A 345 9.79 -2.07 -21.76
C ASP A 345 10.08 -0.58 -21.51
N ARG A 346 10.28 0.22 -22.57
CA ARG A 346 10.53 1.65 -22.45
C ARG A 346 9.39 2.42 -21.78
N ARG A 347 8.13 2.04 -22.01
CA ARG A 347 6.94 2.70 -21.42
C ARG A 347 6.88 2.43 -19.92
N ARG A 348 7.08 1.17 -19.52
CA ARG A 348 7.06 0.77 -18.12
C ARG A 348 8.28 1.25 -17.35
N GLY A 349 9.44 1.33 -18.00
CA GLY A 349 10.61 2.05 -17.47
C GLY A 349 10.31 3.53 -17.21
N LEU A 350 9.72 4.24 -18.18
CA LEU A 350 9.32 5.64 -18.03
C LEU A 350 8.25 5.84 -16.93
N ALA A 351 7.24 4.98 -16.86
CA ALA A 351 6.22 5.05 -15.81
C ALA A 351 6.80 4.82 -14.41
N LEU A 352 7.72 3.86 -14.26
CA LEU A 352 8.42 3.62 -12.99
C LEU A 352 9.35 4.79 -12.62
N ALA A 353 10.08 5.34 -13.59
CA ALA A 353 10.90 6.52 -13.38
C ALA A 353 10.05 7.72 -12.92
N ALA A 354 8.91 7.98 -13.57
CA ALA A 354 8.01 9.08 -13.20
C ALA A 354 7.49 8.97 -11.74
N VAL A 355 7.06 7.77 -11.30
CA VAL A 355 6.60 7.58 -9.91
C VAL A 355 7.75 7.65 -8.92
N ALA A 356 8.91 7.06 -9.22
CA ALA A 356 10.09 7.12 -8.35
C ALA A 356 10.64 8.56 -8.22
N SER A 357 10.66 9.31 -9.32
CA SER A 357 10.97 10.75 -9.29
C SER A 357 9.93 11.54 -8.50
N GLY A 358 8.63 11.19 -8.57
CA GLY A 358 7.62 11.80 -7.70
C GLY A 358 7.88 11.51 -6.21
N ALA A 359 8.14 10.26 -5.85
CA ALA A 359 8.41 9.83 -4.48
C ALA A 359 9.73 10.39 -3.89
N LEU A 360 10.64 10.87 -4.74
CA LEU A 360 11.88 11.52 -4.33
C LEU A 360 11.74 13.05 -4.33
N LEU A 361 11.34 13.64 -5.46
CA LEU A 361 11.38 15.09 -5.67
C LEU A 361 10.29 15.84 -4.90
N VAL A 362 9.11 15.25 -4.68
CA VAL A 362 8.04 15.89 -3.89
C VAL A 362 8.46 16.09 -2.43
N PRO A 363 8.92 15.06 -1.67
CA PRO A 363 9.44 15.28 -0.32
C PRO A 363 10.68 16.20 -0.30
N THR A 364 11.63 16.05 -1.24
CA THR A 364 12.78 16.96 -1.37
C THR A 364 12.34 18.43 -1.52
N TYR A 365 11.34 18.70 -2.36
CA TYR A 365 10.86 20.05 -2.62
C TYR A 365 10.09 20.65 -1.43
N ILE A 366 9.22 19.86 -0.77
CA ILE A 366 8.47 20.34 0.41
C ILE A 366 9.42 20.58 1.59
N GLN A 367 10.43 19.73 1.81
CA GLN A 367 11.45 19.97 2.85
C GLN A 367 12.32 21.19 2.52
N TYR A 368 12.67 21.42 1.25
CA TYR A 368 13.35 22.63 0.81
C TYR A 368 12.52 23.90 1.06
N LEU A 369 11.23 23.88 0.74
CA LEU A 369 10.34 25.03 0.97
C LEU A 369 10.15 25.32 2.47
N SER A 370 9.86 24.30 3.26
CA SER A 370 9.58 24.48 4.70
C SER A 370 10.80 24.88 5.52
N SER A 371 12.02 24.60 5.02
CA SER A 371 13.30 24.82 5.72
C SER A 371 13.41 24.09 7.08
N PHE A 372 12.51 23.14 7.37
CA PHE A 372 12.56 22.30 8.56
C PHE A 372 13.50 21.09 8.38
N PRO A 373 14.00 20.51 9.49
CA PRO A 373 14.61 19.18 9.49
C PRO A 373 13.69 18.11 8.87
N VAL A 374 14.28 17.05 8.33
CA VAL A 374 13.52 15.92 7.77
C VAL A 374 12.72 15.23 8.88
N GLY A 375 11.40 15.16 8.68
CA GLY A 375 10.44 14.62 9.65
C GLY A 375 9.54 15.65 10.32
N PHE A 376 9.96 16.91 10.43
CA PHE A 376 9.11 17.94 11.04
C PHE A 376 7.93 18.31 10.11
N GLY A 377 8.20 18.52 8.82
CA GLY A 377 7.17 18.83 7.81
C GLY A 377 6.63 17.59 7.09
N VAL A 378 7.51 16.78 6.51
CA VAL A 378 7.13 15.59 5.73
C VAL A 378 7.39 14.31 6.52
N HIS A 379 6.34 13.50 6.69
CA HIS A 379 6.40 12.19 7.33
C HIS A 379 6.34 11.04 6.31
N PRO A 380 6.87 9.84 6.63
CA PRO A 380 6.80 8.65 5.78
C PRO A 380 5.40 8.36 5.22
N ARG A 381 4.36 8.53 6.04
CA ARG A 381 2.94 8.28 5.71
C ARG A 381 2.47 8.99 4.43
N TYR A 382 3.03 10.14 4.10
CA TYR A 382 2.71 10.90 2.88
C TYR A 382 3.33 10.28 1.62
N ILE A 383 4.43 9.55 1.73
CA ILE A 383 5.14 8.95 0.58
C ILE A 383 4.62 7.53 0.27
N LEU A 384 3.99 6.86 1.23
CA LEU A 384 3.44 5.51 1.07
C LEU A 384 2.43 5.32 -0.08
N PRO A 385 1.53 6.28 -0.39
CA PRO A 385 0.71 6.22 -1.60
C PRO A 385 1.53 6.13 -2.90
N LEU A 386 2.67 6.83 -2.98
CA LEU A 386 3.56 6.77 -4.14
C LEU A 386 4.40 5.50 -4.17
N LEU A 387 4.87 4.98 -3.03
CA LEU A 387 5.54 3.68 -2.96
C LEU A 387 4.58 2.53 -3.35
N THR A 388 3.33 2.62 -2.94
CA THR A 388 2.26 1.68 -3.31
C THR A 388 1.96 1.77 -4.82
N LEU A 389 1.85 2.97 -5.37
CA LEU A 389 1.72 3.18 -6.82
C LEU A 389 2.94 2.64 -7.60
N LEU A 390 4.16 2.81 -7.06
CA LEU A 390 5.40 2.31 -7.65
C LEU A 390 5.42 0.77 -7.68
N ALA A 391 5.08 0.12 -6.57
CA ALA A 391 4.99 -1.34 -6.47
C ALA A 391 3.90 -1.92 -7.39
N VAL A 392 2.72 -1.30 -7.43
CA VAL A 392 1.65 -1.68 -8.37
C VAL A 392 2.14 -1.53 -9.81
N THR A 393 2.78 -0.41 -10.17
CA THR A 393 3.35 -0.15 -11.52
C THR A 393 4.47 -1.14 -11.87
N ALA A 394 5.24 -1.60 -10.88
CA ALA A 394 6.28 -2.60 -11.06
C ALA A 394 5.71 -3.99 -11.35
N LEU A 395 4.54 -4.32 -10.78
CA LEU A 395 3.97 -5.67 -10.81
C LEU A 395 2.83 -5.85 -11.81
N VAL A 396 2.16 -4.78 -12.29
CA VAL A 396 1.19 -4.89 -13.39
C VAL A 396 1.83 -5.41 -14.67
N ARG A 397 1.05 -6.14 -15.47
CA ARG A 397 1.37 -6.54 -16.85
C ARG A 397 0.15 -6.31 -17.73
N LEU A 398 0.34 -5.75 -18.93
CA LEU A 398 -0.74 -5.51 -19.89
C LEU A 398 -0.81 -6.61 -20.95
N ASP A 399 0.35 -7.12 -21.35
CA ASP A 399 0.56 -8.11 -22.41
C ASP A 399 1.40 -9.31 -21.91
N GLY A 400 1.58 -10.31 -22.78
CA GLY A 400 2.32 -11.53 -22.44
C GLY A 400 1.71 -12.30 -21.26
N ALA A 401 2.56 -12.68 -20.30
CA ALA A 401 2.18 -13.40 -19.09
C ALA A 401 1.99 -12.45 -17.90
N ALA A 402 0.96 -12.71 -17.09
CA ALA A 402 0.77 -12.02 -15.81
C ALA A 402 1.93 -12.30 -14.86
N PHE A 403 2.25 -11.37 -13.96
CA PHE A 403 3.35 -11.49 -12.99
C PHE A 403 3.33 -12.83 -12.24
N ARG A 404 4.50 -13.40 -11.99
CA ARG A 404 4.67 -14.78 -11.52
C ARG A 404 5.87 -14.89 -10.57
N VAL A 405 5.71 -15.65 -9.50
CA VAL A 405 6.79 -16.06 -8.59
C VAL A 405 6.93 -17.58 -8.56
N THR A 406 8.07 -18.11 -8.14
CA THR A 406 8.23 -19.54 -7.85
C THR A 406 7.55 -19.92 -6.53
N SER A 407 7.31 -21.21 -6.29
CA SER A 407 6.76 -21.69 -5.01
C SER A 407 7.64 -21.37 -3.80
N GLY A 408 8.96 -21.30 -3.99
CA GLY A 408 9.90 -20.87 -2.94
C GLY A 408 9.78 -19.37 -2.66
N GLN A 409 9.86 -18.53 -3.69
CA GLN A 409 9.66 -17.08 -3.57
C GLN A 409 8.31 -16.73 -2.92
N ARG A 410 7.24 -17.44 -3.29
CA ARG A 410 5.92 -17.32 -2.65
C ARG A 410 6.02 -17.50 -1.13
N TRP A 411 6.61 -18.60 -0.66
CA TRP A 411 6.65 -18.87 0.77
C TRP A 411 7.61 -17.95 1.53
N VAL A 412 8.72 -17.51 0.92
CA VAL A 412 9.58 -16.46 1.50
C VAL A 412 8.80 -15.17 1.73
N VAL A 413 8.05 -14.68 0.73
CA VAL A 413 7.23 -13.47 0.88
C VAL A 413 6.13 -13.65 1.94
N VAL A 414 5.43 -14.78 1.94
CA VAL A 414 4.38 -15.07 2.94
C VAL A 414 4.96 -15.10 4.35
N VAL A 415 6.08 -15.80 4.58
CA VAL A 415 6.70 -15.92 5.92
C VAL A 415 7.25 -14.58 6.39
N LEU A 416 8.01 -13.86 5.57
CA LEU A 416 8.61 -12.58 5.94
C LEU A 416 7.55 -11.54 6.32
N LEU A 417 6.52 -11.34 5.49
CA LEU A 417 5.46 -10.39 5.80
C LEU A 417 4.59 -10.83 6.99
N SER A 418 4.38 -12.14 7.18
CA SER A 418 3.63 -12.64 8.34
C SER A 418 4.37 -12.40 9.66
N LEU A 419 5.68 -12.63 9.69
CA LEU A 419 6.52 -12.34 10.85
C LEU A 419 6.59 -10.84 11.13
N ALA A 420 6.75 -10.01 10.08
CA ALA A 420 6.73 -8.55 10.20
C ALA A 420 5.40 -8.04 10.76
N ASN A 421 4.26 -8.48 10.20
CA ASN A 421 2.94 -8.09 10.68
C ASN A 421 2.69 -8.57 12.12
N ALA A 422 3.07 -9.80 12.47
CA ALA A 422 2.90 -10.33 13.82
C ALA A 422 3.75 -9.58 14.87
N ALA A 423 4.99 -9.21 14.54
CA ALA A 423 5.86 -8.43 15.42
C ALA A 423 5.39 -6.96 15.55
N ALA A 424 4.99 -6.33 14.44
CA ALA A 424 4.47 -4.96 14.45
C ALA A 424 3.14 -4.85 15.22
N LEU A 425 2.23 -5.82 15.06
CA LEU A 425 0.96 -5.88 15.79
C LEU A 425 1.19 -6.12 17.30
N HIS A 426 2.16 -6.96 17.68
CA HIS A 426 2.52 -7.17 19.09
C HIS A 426 3.04 -5.88 19.74
N ALA A 427 4.03 -5.23 19.10
CA ALA A 427 4.61 -3.98 19.58
C ALA A 427 3.57 -2.86 19.69
N THR A 428 2.69 -2.72 18.69
CA THR A 428 1.60 -1.73 18.71
C THR A 428 0.65 -1.97 19.88
N ILE A 429 0.24 -3.22 20.13
CA ILE A 429 -0.66 -3.53 21.26
C ILE A 429 0.04 -3.27 22.60
N ARG A 430 1.28 -3.76 22.79
CA ARG A 430 2.07 -3.55 24.02
C ARG A 430 2.19 -2.07 24.38
N ARG A 431 2.66 -1.25 23.43
CA ARG A 431 2.88 0.20 23.57
C ARG A 431 1.72 0.92 24.25
N TYR A 432 0.48 0.58 23.92
CA TYR A 432 -0.72 1.22 24.50
C TYR A 432 -1.36 0.45 25.65
N VAL A 433 -1.18 -0.88 25.74
CA VAL A 433 -1.78 -1.73 26.78
C VAL A 433 -1.01 -1.67 28.10
N THR A 434 0.32 -1.51 28.04
CA THR A 434 1.20 -1.48 29.21
C THR A 434 2.22 -0.35 29.24
N GLY A 435 2.51 0.30 28.10
CA GLY A 435 3.74 1.07 27.94
C GLY A 435 4.92 0.19 27.50
N ASP A 436 5.99 0.81 26.99
CA ASP A 436 7.21 0.11 26.56
C ASP A 436 8.23 -0.13 27.68
N ASP A 437 7.96 0.29 28.92
CA ASP A 437 8.70 -0.04 30.15
C ASP A 437 8.43 -1.50 30.60
N VAL A 438 7.17 -1.96 30.50
CA VAL A 438 6.74 -3.31 30.92
C VAL A 438 7.22 -4.36 29.93
N SER A 439 8.26 -5.10 30.29
CA SER A 439 8.94 -6.09 29.42
C SER A 439 8.27 -7.49 29.43
N ALA A 440 6.96 -7.54 29.21
CA ALA A 440 6.18 -8.77 29.08
C ALA A 440 5.97 -9.21 27.62
N ALA A 441 5.99 -10.52 27.37
CA ALA A 441 5.66 -11.11 26.06
C ALA A 441 4.17 -11.50 25.93
N ASP A 442 3.49 -11.70 27.06
CA ASP A 442 2.05 -11.91 27.13
C ASP A 442 1.35 -10.56 27.28
N LEU A 443 0.51 -10.19 26.31
CA LEU A 443 -0.17 -8.90 26.26
C LEU A 443 -1.34 -8.79 27.25
N ASP A 444 -1.75 -9.90 27.88
CA ASP A 444 -2.77 -9.90 28.93
C ASP A 444 -2.15 -9.72 30.34
N ALA A 445 -0.83 -9.85 30.47
CA ALA A 445 -0.09 -9.65 31.72
C ALA A 445 0.21 -8.16 31.97
N ALA A 446 0.04 -7.70 33.21
CA ALA A 446 0.22 -6.30 33.63
C ALA A 446 -0.59 -5.26 32.81
N ARG A 447 -1.61 -5.70 32.07
CA ARG A 447 -2.55 -4.88 31.28
C ARG A 447 -3.14 -3.72 32.10
N GLU A 448 -2.84 -2.50 31.69
CA GLU A 448 -3.32 -1.27 32.29
C GLU A 448 -4.52 -0.70 31.51
N TRP A 449 -4.44 -0.71 30.19
CA TRP A 449 -5.50 -0.29 29.27
C TRP A 449 -5.97 -1.44 28.37
N TRP A 450 -7.29 -1.48 28.12
CA TRP A 450 -7.88 -2.17 26.97
C TRP A 450 -9.33 -1.67 26.76
N TRP A 451 -9.88 -1.93 25.58
CA TRP A 451 -11.30 -1.69 25.28
C TRP A 451 -12.25 -2.30 26.32
N SER A 452 -13.37 -1.63 26.56
CA SER A 452 -14.46 -2.10 27.42
C SER A 452 -15.21 -3.33 26.86
N PHE A 453 -14.91 -3.76 25.64
CA PHE A 453 -15.57 -4.85 24.92
C PHE A 453 -14.60 -5.66 24.04
N GLY A 454 -15.05 -6.83 23.58
CA GLY A 454 -14.34 -7.66 22.60
C GLY A 454 -13.37 -8.68 23.24
N PRO A 455 -12.49 -9.32 22.42
CA PRO A 455 -11.48 -10.25 22.91
C PRO A 455 -10.35 -9.53 23.65
N GLN A 456 -9.61 -10.27 24.49
CA GLN A 456 -8.43 -9.76 25.20
C GLN A 456 -7.24 -9.43 24.26
N PRO A 457 -6.31 -8.54 24.66
CA PRO A 457 -5.13 -8.14 23.85
C PRO A 457 -4.41 -9.31 23.17
N GLN A 458 -4.04 -10.33 23.94
CA GLN A 458 -3.31 -11.50 23.46
C GLN A 458 -4.11 -12.31 22.43
N THR A 459 -5.44 -12.35 22.58
CA THR A 459 -6.34 -13.01 21.62
C THR A 459 -6.45 -12.20 20.32
N VAL A 460 -6.54 -10.87 20.40
CA VAL A 460 -6.55 -10.00 19.20
C VAL A 460 -5.24 -10.10 18.42
N TRP A 461 -4.09 -10.11 19.11
CA TRP A 461 -2.79 -10.35 18.49
C TRP A 461 -2.72 -11.69 17.74
N VAL A 462 -3.02 -12.80 18.43
CA VAL A 462 -2.95 -14.16 17.85
C VAL A 462 -3.89 -14.30 16.66
N LEU A 463 -5.15 -13.83 16.77
CA LEU A 463 -6.11 -13.89 15.66
C LEU A 463 -5.68 -13.00 14.49
N GLY A 464 -5.23 -11.77 14.75
CA GLY A 464 -4.79 -10.82 13.73
C GLY A 464 -3.57 -11.32 12.94
N ALA A 465 -2.59 -11.92 13.63
CA ALA A 465 -1.40 -12.51 13.03
C ALA A 465 -1.72 -13.78 12.21
N LEU A 466 -2.50 -14.71 12.77
CA LEU A 466 -2.89 -15.94 12.08
C LEU A 466 -3.81 -15.67 10.87
N ALA A 467 -4.69 -14.68 10.96
CA ALA A 467 -5.55 -14.27 9.85
C ALA A 467 -4.73 -13.64 8.71
N PHE A 468 -3.75 -12.78 9.02
CA PHE A 468 -2.82 -12.23 8.01
C PHE A 468 -2.08 -13.34 7.26
N ALA A 469 -1.43 -14.24 8.02
CA ALA A 469 -0.63 -15.33 7.47
C ALA A 469 -1.48 -16.28 6.61
N SER A 470 -2.67 -16.64 7.09
CA SER A 470 -3.62 -17.49 6.37
C SER A 470 -4.19 -16.81 5.12
N GLY A 471 -4.52 -15.52 5.19
CA GLY A 471 -4.97 -14.72 4.06
C GLY A 471 -3.92 -14.68 2.94
N LEU A 472 -2.67 -14.34 3.27
CA LEU A 472 -1.57 -14.38 2.32
C LEU A 472 -1.31 -15.80 1.79
N ALA A 473 -1.36 -16.82 2.64
CA ALA A 473 -1.17 -18.22 2.23
C ALA A 473 -2.24 -18.70 1.24
N LEU A 474 -3.50 -18.27 1.39
CA LEU A 474 -4.62 -18.62 0.50
C LEU A 474 -4.67 -17.82 -0.80
N LEU A 475 -4.25 -16.55 -0.79
CA LEU A 475 -4.26 -15.67 -1.98
C LEU A 475 -3.03 -15.88 -2.88
N SER A 476 -1.86 -16.13 -2.30
CA SER A 476 -0.59 -16.27 -3.03
C SER A 476 -0.46 -17.44 -4.05
N PRO A 477 -1.22 -18.56 -4.02
CA PRO A 477 -1.25 -19.53 -5.13
C PRO A 477 -1.71 -18.92 -6.47
N ALA A 478 -2.45 -17.80 -6.40
CA ALA A 478 -2.82 -17.04 -7.59
C ALA A 478 -1.60 -16.44 -8.30
N LEU A 479 -0.42 -16.35 -7.67
CA LEU A 479 0.82 -15.81 -8.22
C LEU A 479 1.77 -16.86 -8.80
N THR A 480 1.66 -18.14 -8.44
CA THR A 480 2.53 -19.21 -8.98
C THR A 480 1.99 -19.82 -10.28
N THR A 481 0.69 -19.66 -10.54
CA THR A 481 0.01 -20.22 -11.72
C THR A 481 0.31 -19.42 -13.01
N PRO A 482 0.56 -20.08 -14.16
CA PRO A 482 0.59 -19.41 -15.46
C PRO A 482 -0.77 -18.79 -15.79
N ALA A 483 -0.78 -17.54 -16.28
CA ALA A 483 -1.96 -16.85 -16.78
C ALA A 483 -1.56 -15.78 -17.81
N PRO A 484 -2.36 -15.52 -18.86
CA PRO A 484 -2.15 -14.37 -19.74
C PRO A 484 -2.42 -13.06 -18.99
N ALA A 485 -1.70 -11.99 -19.34
CA ALA A 485 -1.89 -10.69 -18.69
C ALA A 485 -3.27 -10.08 -18.98
N ALA A 486 -3.62 -9.98 -20.27
CA ALA A 486 -4.93 -9.51 -20.74
C ALA A 486 -5.96 -10.64 -20.93
N VAL A 487 -7.24 -10.26 -20.96
CA VAL A 487 -8.30 -11.11 -21.54
C VAL A 487 -8.16 -11.06 -23.06
N ARG A 488 -7.81 -12.19 -23.70
CA ARG A 488 -7.96 -12.33 -25.15
C ARG A 488 -9.45 -12.18 -25.49
N PRO A 489 -9.84 -11.43 -26.53
CA PRO A 489 -11.19 -11.54 -27.07
C PRO A 489 -11.43 -13.00 -27.48
N ALA A 490 -12.64 -13.51 -27.23
CA ALA A 490 -13.03 -14.78 -27.81
C ALA A 490 -12.92 -14.66 -29.34
N ARG A 491 -12.26 -15.62 -29.99
CA ARG A 491 -12.40 -15.77 -31.44
C ARG A 491 -13.88 -16.07 -31.69
N SER A 492 -14.59 -15.16 -32.34
CA SER A 492 -15.81 -15.50 -33.07
C SER A 492 -15.50 -16.70 -33.96
N GLY A 493 -16.27 -17.77 -33.85
CA GLY A 493 -15.99 -19.02 -34.54
C GLY A 493 -15.81 -18.78 -36.05
N SER A 494 -14.65 -19.15 -36.58
CA SER A 494 -14.40 -19.14 -38.02
C SER A 494 -15.14 -20.33 -38.63
N THR A 495 -16.39 -20.11 -39.04
CA THR A 495 -17.16 -21.05 -39.87
C THR A 495 -16.62 -21.04 -41.30
N ASP A 496 -15.43 -21.62 -41.48
CA ASP A 496 -14.86 -22.02 -42.78
C ASP A 496 -14.31 -23.45 -42.64
N ASP A 497 -15.08 -24.31 -41.96
CA ASP A 497 -14.97 -25.77 -42.08
C ASP A 497 -15.36 -26.14 -43.51
N ARG A 498 -14.40 -26.05 -44.43
CA ARG A 498 -14.51 -26.66 -45.75
C ARG A 498 -14.18 -28.14 -45.60
N PRO A 499 -15.14 -29.07 -45.75
CA PRO A 499 -14.81 -30.48 -45.82
C PRO A 499 -13.98 -30.73 -47.09
N ALA A 500 -12.97 -31.60 -46.99
CA ALA A 500 -12.16 -32.01 -48.12
C ALA A 500 -12.54 -33.43 -48.58
N PRO A 501 -13.31 -33.58 -49.66
CA PRO A 501 -13.38 -34.80 -50.45
C PRO A 501 -12.42 -34.71 -51.67
N GLY A 502 -11.70 -35.76 -52.05
CA GLY A 502 -11.53 -37.06 -51.42
C GLY A 502 -10.57 -37.92 -52.27
N SER A 503 -9.96 -38.94 -51.68
CA SER A 503 -9.10 -39.87 -52.43
C SER A 503 -9.94 -40.94 -53.15
N GLY A 504 -9.77 -41.05 -54.48
CA GLY A 504 -10.45 -42.03 -55.34
C GLY A 504 -9.54 -42.47 -56.49
N ALA A 505 -9.50 -43.77 -56.77
CA ALA A 505 -8.48 -44.39 -57.62
C ALA A 505 -8.71 -44.20 -59.14
N GLY A 506 -7.62 -44.31 -59.92
CA GLY A 506 -7.63 -44.31 -61.39
C GLY A 506 -6.21 -44.26 -61.96
N GLY A 507 -5.53 -45.41 -62.02
CA GLY A 507 -4.08 -45.46 -62.25
C GLY A 507 -3.61 -45.53 -63.71
N HIS A 508 -2.32 -45.27 -63.92
CA HIS A 508 -1.51 -45.77 -65.02
C HIS A 508 -0.03 -45.94 -64.59
N LEU A 509 0.62 -46.96 -65.13
CA LEU A 509 2.08 -47.16 -65.20
C LEU A 509 2.49 -46.96 -66.69
N PRO A 510 3.78 -46.86 -67.08
CA PRO A 510 5.01 -47.31 -66.38
C PRO A 510 6.11 -46.20 -66.30
N GLU A 511 7.41 -46.38 -66.04
CA GLU A 511 8.28 -47.57 -65.81
C GLU A 511 9.57 -47.18 -65.00
N GLN A 512 10.63 -48.01 -65.09
CA GLN A 512 12.10 -47.76 -65.06
C GLN A 512 12.62 -46.37 -64.62
N ARG A 513 13.71 -46.24 -63.83
CA ARG A 513 14.91 -47.11 -63.75
C ARG A 513 15.79 -46.86 -62.50
N ASP A 514 16.64 -47.85 -62.21
CA ASP A 514 17.99 -47.82 -61.58
C ASP A 514 18.24 -47.30 -60.13
N GLN A 515 19.19 -48.00 -59.49
CA GLN A 515 19.83 -47.84 -58.16
C GLN A 515 21.23 -47.13 -58.32
N PRO A 516 22.12 -46.88 -57.31
CA PRO A 516 22.27 -47.56 -55.99
C PRO A 516 22.71 -46.69 -54.77
N GLU A 517 23.21 -47.38 -53.72
CA GLU A 517 23.34 -46.97 -52.31
C GLU A 517 24.74 -46.47 -51.83
N VAL A 518 24.79 -45.95 -50.57
CA VAL A 518 25.88 -46.14 -49.55
C VAL A 518 27.22 -45.38 -49.80
N PRO A 519 28.13 -45.11 -48.81
CA PRO A 519 28.18 -45.43 -47.35
C PRO A 519 28.24 -44.20 -46.40
N ALA A 520 28.53 -44.42 -45.10
CA ALA A 520 28.73 -43.39 -44.06
C ALA A 520 30.02 -43.59 -43.22
N ALA A 521 30.57 -42.49 -42.68
CA ALA A 521 31.60 -42.39 -41.62
C ALA A 521 31.72 -40.91 -41.14
N GLY A 522 32.28 -40.52 -39.99
CA GLY A 522 32.82 -41.27 -38.83
C GLY A 522 33.71 -40.38 -37.93
N GLY A 523 33.56 -40.45 -36.60
CA GLY A 523 34.39 -39.71 -35.61
C GLY A 523 34.01 -38.22 -35.38
N GLY A 524 34.41 -37.56 -34.28
CA GLY A 524 35.08 -38.03 -33.05
C GLY A 524 35.27 -36.89 -32.02
N ARG A 525 35.23 -37.21 -30.71
CA ARG A 525 35.58 -36.32 -29.56
C ARG A 525 36.57 -37.05 -28.65
N PRO A 526 37.48 -36.36 -27.95
CA PRO A 526 37.26 -36.13 -26.52
C PRO A 526 37.61 -34.70 -26.03
N ARG A 527 38.19 -34.55 -24.83
CA ARG A 527 38.22 -33.33 -23.98
C ARG A 527 39.64 -33.09 -23.36
N PRO A 528 39.88 -32.04 -22.53
CA PRO A 528 41.21 -31.44 -22.31
C PRO A 528 41.88 -31.71 -20.95
N ASP A 529 43.17 -31.33 -20.87
CA ASP A 529 43.98 -30.96 -19.70
C ASP A 529 44.78 -29.68 -20.08
N ALA A 530 45.12 -28.67 -19.27
CA ALA A 530 45.46 -28.47 -17.85
C ALA A 530 46.99 -28.46 -17.55
N VAL A 531 47.49 -27.42 -16.85
CA VAL A 531 48.67 -27.37 -15.91
C VAL A 531 49.11 -25.89 -15.60
N THR A 532 49.85 -25.73 -14.50
CA THR A 532 50.20 -24.52 -13.69
C THR A 532 51.34 -23.63 -14.31
N ARG A 533 51.87 -22.51 -13.73
CA ARG A 533 52.28 -22.26 -12.32
C ARG A 533 52.77 -20.81 -11.97
N ALA A 534 52.61 -20.45 -10.70
CA ALA A 534 53.40 -19.52 -9.83
C ALA A 534 53.43 -17.98 -10.08
N GLY A 535 53.36 -17.22 -8.96
CA GLY A 535 53.64 -15.76 -8.88
C GLY A 535 53.15 -15.08 -7.58
N ARG A 536 54.07 -14.76 -6.65
CA ARG A 536 53.90 -13.95 -5.41
C ARG A 536 55.30 -13.38 -5.03
N PRO A 537 55.49 -12.41 -4.10
CA PRO A 537 54.61 -11.92 -3.00
C PRO A 537 53.82 -10.66 -3.44
N THR A 538 53.43 -9.61 -2.68
CA THR A 538 53.71 -9.08 -1.32
C THR A 538 52.46 -8.45 -0.66
N SER A 539 52.64 -7.76 0.47
CA SER A 539 51.75 -6.73 1.05
C SER A 539 52.66 -5.61 1.60
N PRO A 540 52.14 -4.42 2.00
CA PRO A 540 51.98 -4.21 3.45
C PRO A 540 50.87 -3.22 3.88
N VAL A 541 50.79 -3.00 5.21
CA VAL A 541 50.10 -1.93 5.96
C VAL A 541 48.55 -1.94 6.02
N ARG A 542 48.05 -2.14 7.25
CA ARG A 542 46.78 -1.58 7.74
C ARG A 542 47.08 -0.27 8.48
N THR A 543 46.21 0.73 8.37
CA THR A 543 46.14 1.87 9.30
C THR A 543 44.70 2.04 9.83
N ARG A 544 44.57 2.46 11.09
CA ARG A 544 43.30 2.84 11.73
C ARG A 544 43.24 4.37 11.89
N PRO A 545 42.10 5.02 11.61
CA PRO A 545 41.73 6.29 12.24
C PRO A 545 41.28 6.08 13.70
N PRO A 546 41.22 7.15 14.53
CA PRO A 546 41.02 7.04 15.97
C PRO A 546 39.55 6.99 16.41
N SER A 547 39.33 6.63 17.68
CA SER A 547 38.07 6.70 18.41
C SER A 547 37.65 8.13 18.73
N VAL A 548 36.35 8.43 18.58
CA VAL A 548 35.73 9.70 18.99
C VAL A 548 35.21 9.58 20.43
N PRO A 549 35.46 10.55 21.33
CA PRO A 549 34.90 10.55 22.68
C PRO A 549 33.40 10.95 22.68
N PRO A 550 32.62 10.58 23.72
CA PRO A 550 31.20 10.90 23.79
C PRO A 550 30.95 12.41 23.92
N ARG A 551 29.87 12.90 23.30
CA ARG A 551 29.29 14.21 23.61
C ARG A 551 28.23 14.04 24.69
N THR A 552 28.18 14.97 25.64
CA THR A 552 27.06 15.16 26.56
C THR A 552 25.84 15.71 25.81
N PRO A 553 24.61 15.45 26.27
CA PRO A 553 23.41 16.00 25.67
C PRO A 553 23.28 17.51 25.96
N THR A 554 22.55 18.19 25.09
CA THR A 554 21.93 19.50 25.32
C THR A 554 20.49 19.42 24.84
N GLU A 555 19.57 19.82 25.71
CA GLU A 555 18.13 20.03 25.47
C GLU A 555 17.86 21.00 24.28
N PRO A 556 16.63 21.05 23.73
CA PRO A 556 15.38 20.44 24.22
C PRO A 556 14.90 19.20 23.46
#